data_AF-A0A3R7J0U1-F1
#
_entry.id   AF-A0A3R7J0U1-F1
#
_cell.length_a   1.000
_cell.length_b   1.000
_cell.length_c   1.000
_cell.angle_alpha   90.00
_cell.angle_beta   90.00
_cell.angle_gamma   90.00
#
_symmetry.space_group_name_H-M   'P 1'
#
loop_
_entity.id
_entity.type
_entity.pdbx_description
1 polymer ?
#
loop_
_entity_poly.entity_id
_entity_poly.type
_entity_poly.pdbx_seq_one_letter_code
_entity_poly.pdbx_strand_id
1 'polypeptide(L)'
;MRPVPTILHLDMDAFFASAEQASKPSLRGKPVVVGGLGPRGVVATASYEARVFGVHSAMSTAQARRLCPNAAYLTPRFSLYRQVSEAVMELLRELSPLVEPLSLDEAFVDLEAGPAPPATAAAAREAGERLRTAIRARTSLTGSVGLAGSKMLAKMASEHAKPDGLVVIEPGTERELLAPMPVRVLPGVGPATAEQLRRAGIGTVEEMAGAGEAELVRLLGKAHGSSLYALATGRDDRPVVAERDSKSVSVEDTFDVDLHDRTRVYGEVVRLAGRCVTRLRAAGRSGRTVVLKVRRYDFSTLTRSETLRGPTDDPGVVREAAVRLLDGVDTTGGVRLLGVGVTGLADFTQEDLFAQAALEGTGPAAPAVRARTGPGGDEDAEAGTRPDRPGQAAGEGVAAAEAAPAGDAGDAGGSREGSRQWHPGHDVRHAEYGAGWVQGSGLGRVTVRFEQPWSEPGRVRTFRADDPALEPAAPPPLVRPAGGPEPVRSGGREPGPPGGQAPDPAVRPEPSRPGASSSPSGSSASSP
;
A
#
# COMPACT_ATOMS: atom_id res chain seq x y z
N MET A 1 -30.88 -8.98 0.19
CA MET A 1 -29.65 -9.80 0.13
C MET A 1 -29.63 -10.57 -1.17
N ARG A 2 -28.45 -10.75 -1.76
CA ARG A 2 -28.29 -11.45 -3.04
C ARG A 2 -28.54 -12.96 -2.86
N PRO A 3 -29.18 -13.65 -3.81
CA PRO A 3 -29.45 -15.08 -3.71
C PRO A 3 -28.23 -15.96 -4.02
N VAL A 4 -27.20 -15.39 -4.63
CA VAL A 4 -25.95 -16.07 -5.03
C VAL A 4 -24.77 -15.24 -4.52
N PRO A 5 -23.64 -15.86 -4.08
CA PRO A 5 -22.47 -15.14 -3.61
C PRO A 5 -21.67 -14.52 -4.77
N THR A 6 -22.23 -13.48 -5.40
CA THR A 6 -21.69 -12.81 -6.59
C THR A 6 -20.73 -11.67 -6.27
N ILE A 7 -20.58 -11.26 -4.99
CA ILE A 7 -19.54 -10.32 -4.60
C ILE A 7 -18.25 -11.10 -4.38
N LEU A 8 -17.29 -10.88 -5.27
CA LEU A 8 -15.94 -11.40 -5.16
C LEU A 8 -15.06 -10.34 -4.50
N HIS A 9 -14.17 -10.79 -3.62
CA HIS A 9 -13.07 -10.00 -3.11
C HIS A 9 -11.77 -10.76 -3.34
N LEU A 10 -10.80 -10.12 -3.99
CA LEU A 10 -9.46 -10.63 -4.19
C LEU A 10 -8.49 -9.84 -3.31
N ASP A 11 -7.56 -10.54 -2.65
CA ASP A 11 -6.43 -9.94 -1.95
C ASP A 11 -5.15 -10.77 -2.23
N MET A 12 -4.13 -10.13 -2.82
CA MET A 12 -2.87 -10.81 -3.16
C MET A 12 -2.06 -11.21 -1.92
N ASP A 13 -1.51 -12.42 -1.94
CA ASP A 13 -0.83 -13.01 -0.80
C ASP A 13 0.50 -12.32 -0.49
N ALA A 14 0.59 -11.68 0.69
CA ALA A 14 1.80 -11.00 1.17
C ALA A 14 2.49 -10.17 0.06
N PHE A 15 1.67 -9.42 -0.69
CA PHE A 15 1.96 -8.95 -2.05
C PHE A 15 3.39 -8.51 -2.33
N PHE A 16 3.89 -7.47 -1.65
CA PHE A 16 5.23 -6.95 -1.93
C PHE A 16 6.31 -8.00 -1.63
N ALA A 17 6.20 -8.72 -0.51
CA ALA A 17 7.19 -9.73 -0.14
C ALA A 17 7.18 -10.92 -1.12
N SER A 18 6.00 -11.37 -1.55
CA SER A 18 5.84 -12.41 -2.56
C SER A 18 6.37 -11.98 -3.92
N ALA A 19 6.15 -10.72 -4.33
CA ALA A 19 6.74 -10.16 -5.55
C ALA A 19 8.27 -10.12 -5.48
N GLU A 20 8.84 -9.74 -4.34
CA GLU A 20 10.28 -9.78 -4.11
C GLU A 20 10.83 -11.22 -4.18
N GLN A 21 10.20 -12.19 -3.50
CA GLN A 21 10.59 -13.61 -3.54
C GLN A 21 10.45 -14.21 -4.95
N ALA A 22 9.41 -13.86 -5.70
CA ALA A 22 9.22 -14.32 -7.07
C ALA A 22 10.33 -13.78 -7.99
N SER A 23 10.68 -12.50 -7.84
CA SER A 23 11.70 -11.84 -8.66
C SER A 23 13.14 -12.26 -8.34
N LYS A 24 13.39 -12.79 -7.13
CA LYS A 24 14.72 -13.10 -6.61
C LYS A 24 14.76 -14.56 -6.16
N PRO A 25 15.18 -15.51 -7.02
CA PRO A 25 15.17 -16.95 -6.71
C PRO A 25 15.85 -17.29 -5.38
N SER A 26 16.91 -16.56 -5.02
CA SER A 26 17.62 -16.77 -3.76
C SER A 26 16.82 -16.44 -2.49
N LEU A 27 15.68 -15.75 -2.61
CA LEU A 27 14.80 -15.36 -1.50
C LEU A 27 13.55 -16.25 -1.35
N ARG A 28 13.29 -17.16 -2.30
CA ARG A 28 12.12 -18.06 -2.24
C ARG A 28 12.18 -18.92 -0.99
N GLY A 29 11.08 -19.01 -0.25
CA GLY A 29 10.99 -19.77 0.99
C GLY A 29 11.80 -19.17 2.15
N LYS A 30 12.29 -17.92 2.02
CA LYS A 30 13.05 -17.23 3.07
C LYS A 30 12.25 -16.06 3.64
N PRO A 31 12.45 -15.71 4.93
CA PRO A 31 11.86 -14.51 5.51
C PRO A 31 12.26 -13.25 4.74
N VAL A 32 11.26 -12.55 4.18
CA VAL A 32 11.44 -11.27 3.49
C VAL A 32 10.57 -10.20 4.17
N VAL A 33 11.16 -9.04 4.40
CA VAL A 33 10.50 -7.86 4.96
C VAL A 33 10.72 -6.69 4.01
N VAL A 34 9.63 -6.14 3.50
CA VAL A 34 9.64 -4.97 2.62
C VAL A 34 9.16 -3.76 3.42
N GLY A 35 9.88 -2.65 3.36
CA GLY A 35 9.47 -1.43 4.05
C GLY A 35 10.57 -0.37 4.16
N GLY A 36 10.34 0.63 4.99
CA GLY A 36 11.37 1.63 5.30
C GLY A 36 12.53 0.98 6.05
N LEU A 37 13.76 1.12 5.55
CA LEU A 37 14.95 0.53 6.17
C LEU A 37 15.68 1.45 7.14
N GLY A 38 15.32 2.74 7.15
CA GLY A 38 15.86 3.75 8.06
C GLY A 38 15.42 3.57 9.53
N PRO A 39 15.94 4.40 10.45
CA PRO A 39 15.69 4.29 11.89
C PRO A 39 14.21 4.40 12.28
N ARG A 40 13.41 5.11 11.47
CA ARG A 40 11.97 5.30 11.66
C ARG A 40 11.12 4.50 10.68
N GLY A 41 11.75 3.56 9.97
CA GLY A 41 11.09 2.70 9.02
C GLY A 41 10.04 1.80 9.65
N VAL A 42 9.02 1.49 8.86
CA VAL A 42 7.96 0.54 9.19
C VAL A 42 7.91 -0.55 8.14
N VAL A 43 7.49 -1.74 8.56
CA VAL A 43 7.21 -2.87 7.69
C VAL A 43 5.97 -2.55 6.87
N ALA A 44 6.12 -2.48 5.55
CA ALA A 44 4.99 -2.41 4.63
C ALA A 44 4.36 -3.81 4.48
N THR A 45 5.20 -4.82 4.22
CA THR A 45 4.77 -6.20 4.06
C THR A 45 5.83 -7.15 4.60
N ALA A 46 5.39 -8.21 5.27
CA ALA A 46 6.22 -9.34 5.68
C ALA A 46 5.75 -10.61 4.99
N SER A 47 6.69 -11.42 4.49
CA SER A 47 6.42 -12.74 3.92
C SER A 47 5.84 -13.67 4.99
N TYR A 48 5.18 -14.75 4.57
CA TYR A 48 4.64 -15.74 5.51
C TYR A 48 5.73 -16.33 6.41
N GLU A 49 6.93 -16.56 5.87
CA GLU A 49 8.08 -17.05 6.65
C GLU A 49 8.54 -16.04 7.70
N ALA A 50 8.48 -14.73 7.42
CA ALA A 50 8.77 -13.69 8.40
C ALA A 50 7.67 -13.56 9.47
N ARG A 51 6.40 -13.78 9.10
CA ARG A 51 5.26 -13.74 10.02
C ARG A 51 5.31 -14.82 11.10
N VAL A 52 5.95 -15.96 10.83
CA VAL A 52 6.21 -17.01 11.85
C VAL A 52 7.02 -16.45 13.04
N PHE A 53 7.90 -15.48 12.80
CA PHE A 53 8.68 -14.80 13.85
C PHE A 53 7.92 -13.65 14.51
N GLY A 54 6.64 -13.47 14.20
CA GLY A 54 5.80 -12.39 14.73
C GLY A 54 5.93 -11.05 13.98
N VAL A 55 6.67 -11.00 12.87
CA VAL A 55 6.75 -9.76 12.05
C VAL A 55 5.43 -9.54 11.32
N HIS A 56 4.89 -8.32 11.37
CA HIS A 56 3.65 -7.96 10.68
C HIS A 56 3.71 -6.54 10.10
N SER A 57 2.80 -6.21 9.19
CA SER A 57 2.66 -4.87 8.62
C SER A 57 2.43 -3.82 9.71
N ALA A 58 2.89 -2.59 9.45
CA ALA A 58 2.92 -1.45 10.38
C ALA A 58 3.81 -1.63 11.64
N MET A 59 4.48 -2.78 11.81
CA MET A 59 5.52 -2.94 12.83
C MET A 59 6.73 -2.05 12.52
N SER A 60 7.38 -1.49 13.55
CA SER A 60 8.66 -0.79 13.34
C SER A 60 9.73 -1.74 12.79
N THR A 61 10.50 -1.30 11.80
CA THR A 61 11.57 -2.11 11.21
C THR A 61 12.63 -2.51 12.25
N ALA A 62 12.86 -1.65 13.26
CA ALA A 62 13.74 -1.96 14.38
C ALA A 62 13.25 -3.16 15.21
N GLN A 63 11.94 -3.26 15.47
CA GLN A 63 11.35 -4.42 16.14
C GLN A 63 11.38 -5.65 15.24
N ALA A 64 11.08 -5.51 13.95
CA ALA A 64 11.17 -6.61 13.00
C ALA A 64 12.59 -7.21 12.97
N ARG A 65 13.64 -6.37 12.97
CA ARG A 65 15.05 -6.80 13.05
C ARG A 65 15.40 -7.54 14.33
N ARG A 66 14.76 -7.21 15.45
CA ARG A 66 14.94 -7.95 16.71
C ARG A 66 14.26 -9.32 16.66
N LEU A 67 13.06 -9.41 16.08
CA LEU A 67 12.28 -10.64 15.98
C LEU A 67 12.82 -11.60 14.91
N CYS A 68 13.23 -11.07 13.77
CA CYS A 68 13.71 -11.84 12.61
C CYS A 68 15.01 -11.23 12.06
N PRO A 69 16.15 -11.38 12.75
CA PRO A 69 17.42 -10.75 12.37
C PRO A 69 17.96 -11.26 11.03
N ASN A 70 17.64 -12.50 10.67
CA ASN A 70 18.13 -13.15 9.45
C ASN A 70 17.21 -12.96 8.23
N ALA A 71 16.14 -12.16 8.33
CA ALA A 71 15.30 -11.83 7.19
C ALA A 71 16.04 -10.95 6.17
N ALA A 72 15.64 -11.06 4.90
CA ALA A 72 16.02 -10.09 3.88
C ALA A 72 15.17 -8.83 4.04
N TYR A 73 15.82 -7.69 4.31
CA TYR A 73 15.17 -6.39 4.46
C TYR A 73 15.33 -5.58 3.18
N LEU A 74 14.24 -5.35 2.46
CA LEU A 74 14.25 -4.75 1.13
C LEU A 74 13.49 -3.43 1.10
N THR A 75 13.98 -2.52 0.26
CA THR A 75 13.30 -1.26 -0.05
C THR A 75 12.18 -1.55 -1.07
N PRO A 76 10.99 -0.93 -0.93
CA PRO A 76 9.88 -1.13 -1.87
C PRO A 76 10.24 -0.78 -3.33
N ARG A 77 9.88 -1.66 -4.28
CA ARG A 77 9.99 -1.43 -5.73
C ARG A 77 8.62 -1.22 -6.38
N PHE A 78 8.08 -0.01 -6.25
CA PHE A 78 6.73 0.33 -6.73
C PHE A 78 6.52 0.14 -8.23
N SER A 79 7.56 0.25 -9.05
CA SER A 79 7.48 -0.06 -10.48
C SER A 79 7.07 -1.51 -10.72
N LEU A 80 7.71 -2.48 -10.04
CA LEU A 80 7.33 -3.88 -10.10
C LEU A 80 5.90 -4.10 -9.56
N TYR A 81 5.59 -3.52 -8.39
CA TYR A 81 4.30 -3.74 -7.75
C TYR A 81 3.14 -3.22 -8.59
N ARG A 82 3.32 -2.08 -9.28
CA ARG A 82 2.31 -1.56 -10.22
C ARG A 82 2.14 -2.46 -11.45
N GLN A 83 3.23 -2.95 -12.05
CA GLN A 83 3.14 -3.87 -13.20
C GLN A 83 2.35 -5.14 -12.84
N VAL A 84 2.57 -5.69 -11.65
CA VAL A 84 1.80 -6.86 -11.20
C VAL A 84 0.35 -6.50 -10.90
N SER A 85 0.11 -5.37 -10.23
CA SER A 85 -1.24 -4.87 -9.94
C SER A 85 -2.04 -4.66 -11.22
N GLU A 86 -1.46 -4.02 -12.23
CA GLU A 86 -2.10 -3.78 -13.53
C GLU A 86 -2.54 -5.09 -14.19
N ALA A 87 -1.66 -6.10 -14.24
CA ALA A 87 -1.98 -7.41 -14.80
C ALA A 87 -3.11 -8.14 -14.04
N VAL A 88 -3.17 -7.99 -12.70
CA VAL A 88 -4.24 -8.55 -11.87
C VAL A 88 -5.55 -7.79 -12.09
N MET A 89 -5.52 -6.46 -12.13
CA MET A 89 -6.70 -5.63 -12.35
C MET A 89 -7.28 -5.83 -13.74
N GLU A 90 -6.45 -6.10 -14.76
CA GLU A 90 -6.91 -6.54 -16.08
C GLU A 90 -7.71 -7.85 -16.01
N LEU A 91 -7.18 -8.87 -15.32
CA LEU A 91 -7.90 -10.14 -15.10
C LEU A 91 -9.24 -9.95 -14.38
N LEU A 92 -9.30 -9.04 -13.40
CA LEU A 92 -10.55 -8.74 -12.70
C LEU A 92 -11.57 -8.05 -13.63
N ARG A 93 -11.12 -7.14 -14.50
CA ARG A 93 -11.99 -6.47 -15.48
C ARG A 93 -12.51 -7.42 -16.56
N GLU A 94 -11.81 -8.52 -16.85
CA GLU A 94 -12.33 -9.60 -17.70
C GLU A 94 -13.55 -10.30 -17.06
N LEU A 95 -13.65 -10.33 -15.72
CA LEU A 95 -14.79 -10.92 -15.02
C LEU A 95 -16.01 -9.98 -14.93
N SER A 96 -15.78 -8.68 -14.82
CA SER A 96 -16.86 -7.69 -14.67
C SER A 96 -16.39 -6.26 -14.94
N PRO A 97 -17.25 -5.38 -15.48
CA PRO A 97 -16.98 -3.94 -15.51
C PRO A 97 -17.01 -3.29 -14.10
N LEU A 98 -17.66 -3.93 -13.12
CA LEU A 98 -17.73 -3.41 -11.74
C LEU A 98 -16.58 -3.98 -10.91
N VAL A 99 -15.42 -3.38 -11.05
CA VAL A 99 -14.22 -3.63 -10.22
C VAL A 99 -13.94 -2.39 -9.38
N GLU A 100 -13.93 -2.54 -8.05
CA GLU A 100 -13.58 -1.49 -7.10
C GLU A 100 -12.23 -1.80 -6.45
N PRO A 101 -11.12 -1.21 -6.94
CA PRO A 101 -9.83 -1.32 -6.29
C PRO A 101 -9.85 -0.67 -4.91
N LEU A 102 -9.26 -1.35 -3.92
CA LEU A 102 -9.05 -0.84 -2.57
C LEU A 102 -7.58 -0.46 -2.32
N SER A 103 -6.66 -1.17 -3.00
CA SER A 103 -5.22 -0.97 -2.96
C SER A 103 -4.59 -1.54 -4.25
N LEU A 104 -3.26 -1.63 -4.32
CA LEU A 104 -2.56 -2.28 -5.44
C LEU A 104 -2.85 -3.79 -5.54
N ASP A 105 -3.13 -4.44 -4.42
CA ASP A 105 -3.29 -5.88 -4.29
C ASP A 105 -4.71 -6.35 -3.99
N GLU A 106 -5.65 -5.43 -3.80
CA GLU A 106 -6.97 -5.74 -3.28
C GLU A 106 -8.08 -5.06 -4.08
N ALA A 107 -9.15 -5.80 -4.39
CA ALA A 107 -10.32 -5.26 -5.06
C ALA A 107 -11.59 -6.07 -4.79
N PHE A 108 -12.74 -5.37 -4.80
CA PHE A 108 -14.04 -6.00 -4.96
C PHE A 108 -14.43 -6.11 -6.42
N VAL A 109 -15.13 -7.18 -6.77
CA VAL A 109 -15.75 -7.39 -8.08
C VAL A 109 -17.19 -7.83 -7.91
N ASP A 110 -18.10 -7.22 -8.65
CA ASP A 110 -19.48 -7.70 -8.76
C ASP A 110 -19.62 -8.62 -9.99
N LEU A 111 -19.61 -9.93 -9.75
CA LEU A 111 -19.72 -10.94 -10.81
C LEU A 111 -21.09 -10.93 -11.49
N GLU A 112 -22.13 -10.39 -10.85
CA GLU A 112 -23.48 -10.30 -11.40
C GLU A 112 -23.56 -9.30 -12.57
N ALA A 113 -22.69 -8.29 -12.57
CA ALA A 113 -22.57 -7.33 -13.66
C ALA A 113 -21.64 -7.81 -14.79
N GLY A 114 -21.06 -9.01 -14.67
CA GLY A 114 -20.13 -9.59 -15.63
C GLY A 114 -20.82 -10.15 -16.88
N PRO A 115 -20.04 -10.51 -17.92
CA PRO A 115 -20.57 -11.08 -19.16
C PRO A 115 -21.16 -12.49 -18.98
N ALA A 116 -20.80 -13.20 -17.90
CA ALA A 116 -21.28 -14.53 -17.57
C ALA A 116 -21.59 -14.62 -16.06
N PRO A 117 -22.70 -14.00 -15.61
CA PRO A 117 -23.04 -13.94 -14.19
C PRO A 117 -23.33 -15.34 -13.63
N PRO A 118 -22.72 -15.73 -12.50
CA PRO A 118 -22.91 -17.07 -11.95
C PRO A 118 -24.32 -17.23 -11.38
N ALA A 119 -25.00 -18.31 -11.78
CA ALA A 119 -26.36 -18.63 -11.31
C ALA A 119 -26.38 -19.42 -9.99
N THR A 120 -25.24 -19.94 -9.53
CA THR A 120 -25.12 -20.77 -8.32
C THR A 120 -23.81 -20.46 -7.58
N ALA A 121 -23.73 -20.83 -6.30
CA ALA A 121 -22.51 -20.74 -5.50
C ALA A 121 -21.36 -21.57 -6.11
N ALA A 122 -21.67 -22.72 -6.72
CA ALA A 122 -20.68 -23.55 -7.42
C ALA A 122 -20.10 -22.84 -8.65
N ALA A 123 -20.92 -22.17 -9.45
CA ALA A 123 -20.46 -21.40 -10.61
C ALA A 123 -19.62 -20.18 -10.17
N ALA A 124 -19.99 -19.52 -9.08
CA ALA A 124 -19.20 -18.41 -8.51
C ALA A 124 -17.82 -18.91 -8.03
N ARG A 125 -17.78 -20.04 -7.32
CA ARG A 125 -16.53 -20.71 -6.92
C ARG A 125 -15.64 -21.01 -8.11
N GLU A 126 -16.21 -21.60 -9.17
CA GLU A 126 -15.46 -21.94 -10.38
C GLU A 126 -14.84 -20.69 -11.03
N ALA A 127 -15.57 -19.57 -11.09
CA ALA A 127 -15.04 -18.30 -11.57
C ALA A 127 -13.84 -17.81 -10.74
N GLY A 128 -13.93 -17.90 -9.41
CA GLY A 128 -12.84 -17.56 -8.51
C GLY A 128 -11.61 -18.47 -8.66
N GLU A 129 -11.79 -19.78 -8.84
CA GLU A 129 -10.66 -20.72 -9.06
C GLU A 129 -9.97 -20.48 -10.41
N ARG A 130 -10.74 -20.17 -11.47
CA ARG A 130 -10.18 -19.77 -12.77
C ARG A 130 -9.37 -18.48 -12.65
N LEU A 131 -9.88 -17.49 -11.91
CA LEU A 131 -9.15 -16.25 -11.62
C LEU A 131 -7.83 -16.52 -10.92
N ARG A 132 -7.83 -17.31 -9.84
CA ARG A 132 -6.61 -17.66 -9.09
C ARG A 132 -5.57 -18.34 -9.98
N THR A 133 -6.01 -19.28 -10.83
CA THR A 133 -5.15 -19.95 -11.80
C THR A 133 -4.55 -18.97 -12.81
N ALA A 134 -5.37 -18.04 -13.33
CA ALA A 134 -4.92 -17.03 -14.28
C ALA A 134 -3.93 -16.04 -13.67
N ILE A 135 -4.17 -15.59 -12.42
CA ILE A 135 -3.24 -14.74 -11.67
C ILE A 135 -1.90 -15.44 -11.52
N ARG A 136 -1.90 -16.71 -11.09
CA ARG A 136 -0.66 -17.49 -10.93
C ARG A 136 0.10 -17.62 -12.24
N ALA A 137 -0.61 -17.88 -13.34
CA ALA A 137 0.00 -18.00 -14.66
C ALA A 137 0.59 -16.67 -15.17
N ARG A 138 -0.09 -15.53 -14.98
CA ARG A 138 0.35 -14.21 -15.46
C ARG A 138 1.42 -13.55 -14.58
N THR A 139 1.45 -13.86 -13.29
CA THR A 139 2.27 -13.11 -12.31
C THR A 139 3.28 -13.96 -11.53
N SER A 140 3.14 -15.29 -11.56
CA SER A 140 3.83 -16.21 -10.64
C SER A 140 3.50 -15.99 -9.15
N LEU A 141 2.50 -15.16 -8.82
CA LEU A 141 2.04 -14.89 -7.46
C LEU A 141 0.69 -15.57 -7.20
N THR A 142 0.29 -15.62 -5.93
CA THR A 142 -1.01 -16.13 -5.51
C THR A 142 -1.86 -15.00 -4.94
N GLY A 143 -3.17 -15.20 -4.96
CA GLY A 143 -4.12 -14.34 -4.28
C GLY A 143 -5.26 -15.18 -3.71
N SER A 144 -5.76 -14.76 -2.56
CA SER A 144 -6.88 -15.40 -1.89
C SER A 144 -8.19 -14.73 -2.28
N VAL A 145 -9.21 -15.54 -2.50
CA VAL A 145 -10.51 -15.10 -3.00
C VAL A 145 -11.59 -15.39 -1.97
N GLY A 146 -12.43 -14.39 -1.72
CA GLY A 146 -13.64 -14.52 -0.93
C GLY A 146 -14.87 -14.24 -1.79
N LEU A 147 -15.89 -15.07 -1.67
CA LEU A 147 -17.17 -14.93 -2.38
C LEU A 147 -18.31 -14.88 -1.37
N ALA A 148 -19.16 -13.85 -1.46
CA ALA A 148 -20.32 -13.71 -0.58
C ALA A 148 -21.43 -12.88 -1.21
N GLY A 149 -22.56 -12.75 -0.51
CA GLY A 149 -23.67 -11.88 -0.90
C GLY A 149 -23.44 -10.38 -0.66
N SER A 150 -22.37 -10.01 0.05
CA SER A 150 -22.03 -8.62 0.40
C SER A 150 -20.51 -8.40 0.48
N LYS A 151 -20.08 -7.13 0.39
CA LYS A 151 -18.66 -6.74 0.45
C LYS A 151 -17.99 -7.13 1.76
N MET A 152 -18.62 -6.83 2.90
CA MET A 152 -18.07 -7.18 4.21
C MET A 152 -17.71 -8.67 4.28
N LEU A 153 -18.66 -9.53 3.92
CA LEU A 153 -18.47 -10.97 4.02
C LEU A 153 -17.50 -11.50 2.97
N ALA A 154 -17.48 -10.95 1.76
CA ALA A 154 -16.52 -11.34 0.74
C ALA A 154 -15.08 -11.04 1.20
N LYS A 155 -14.85 -9.87 1.79
CA LYS A 155 -13.55 -9.52 2.37
C LYS A 155 -13.15 -10.47 3.50
N MET A 156 -14.05 -10.73 4.45
CA MET A 156 -13.83 -11.68 5.53
C MET A 156 -13.52 -13.09 5.02
N ALA A 157 -14.24 -13.55 3.98
CA ALA A 157 -14.00 -14.83 3.35
C ALA A 157 -12.58 -14.90 2.75
N SER A 158 -12.13 -13.86 2.04
CA SER A 158 -10.75 -13.86 1.49
C SER A 158 -9.68 -13.84 2.58
N GLU A 159 -9.92 -13.15 3.71
CA GLU A 159 -8.97 -13.11 4.82
C GLU A 159 -8.84 -14.51 5.45
N HIS A 160 -9.96 -15.22 5.61
CA HIS A 160 -9.96 -16.61 6.08
C HIS A 160 -9.34 -17.59 5.07
N ALA A 161 -9.41 -17.25 3.78
CA ALA A 161 -8.86 -18.05 2.69
C ALA A 161 -7.34 -17.90 2.52
N LYS A 162 -6.65 -17.08 3.33
CA LYS A 162 -5.20 -16.88 3.23
C LYS A 162 -4.39 -18.00 3.89
N PRO A 163 -3.26 -18.44 3.30
CA PRO A 163 -2.77 -18.12 1.95
C PRO A 163 -3.37 -18.98 0.83
N ASP A 164 -3.34 -18.47 -0.40
CA ASP A 164 -3.60 -19.20 -1.64
C ASP A 164 -4.85 -20.10 -1.58
N GLY A 165 -5.98 -19.49 -1.22
CA GLY A 165 -7.24 -20.21 -1.02
C GLY A 165 -8.46 -19.47 -1.53
N LEU A 166 -9.59 -20.16 -1.49
CA LEU A 166 -10.90 -19.61 -1.82
C LEU A 166 -11.97 -20.06 -0.84
N VAL A 167 -12.69 -19.11 -0.25
CA VAL A 167 -13.83 -19.35 0.64
C VAL A 167 -15.09 -18.75 0.03
N VAL A 168 -16.19 -19.49 0.13
CA VAL A 168 -17.53 -19.05 -0.25
C VAL A 168 -18.39 -18.99 1.01
N ILE A 169 -19.00 -17.84 1.27
CA ILE A 169 -20.04 -17.67 2.28
C ILE A 169 -21.38 -17.64 1.55
N GLU A 170 -22.19 -18.67 1.75
CA GLU A 170 -23.49 -18.77 1.09
C GLU A 170 -24.51 -17.79 1.69
N PRO A 171 -25.30 -17.09 0.85
CA PRO A 171 -26.36 -16.24 1.35
C PRO A 171 -27.33 -16.97 2.28
N GLY A 172 -27.73 -16.32 3.38
CA GLY A 172 -28.54 -16.90 4.45
C GLY A 172 -27.74 -17.46 5.63
N THR A 173 -26.42 -17.63 5.51
CA THR A 173 -25.54 -18.12 6.59
C THR A 173 -24.87 -16.99 7.38
N GLU A 174 -25.12 -15.73 7.03
CA GLU A 174 -24.34 -14.57 7.48
C GLU A 174 -24.37 -14.40 8.99
N ARG A 175 -25.58 -14.45 9.58
CA ARG A 175 -25.77 -14.20 11.01
C ARG A 175 -25.15 -15.27 11.89
N GLU A 176 -25.29 -16.53 11.48
CA GLU A 176 -24.71 -17.67 12.19
C GLU A 176 -23.18 -17.61 12.16
N LEU A 177 -22.61 -17.30 10.99
CA LEU A 177 -21.16 -17.12 10.82
C LEU A 177 -20.63 -15.97 11.67
N LEU A 178 -21.32 -14.83 11.70
CA LEU A 178 -20.87 -13.63 12.39
C LEU A 178 -21.00 -13.73 13.92
N ALA A 179 -22.07 -14.34 14.42
CA ALA A 179 -22.44 -14.35 15.85
C ALA A 179 -21.27 -14.61 16.83
N PRO A 180 -20.47 -15.69 16.70
CA PRO A 180 -19.42 -16.00 17.66
C PRO A 180 -18.16 -15.13 17.50
N MET A 181 -18.07 -14.31 16.45
CA MET A 181 -16.86 -13.57 16.15
C MET A 181 -16.67 -12.36 17.09
N PRO A 182 -15.42 -11.99 17.42
CA PRO A 182 -15.16 -10.74 18.12
C PRO A 182 -15.60 -9.53 17.30
N VAL A 183 -16.08 -8.47 17.95
CA VAL A 183 -16.54 -7.23 17.26
C VAL A 183 -15.51 -6.60 16.32
N ARG A 184 -14.21 -6.83 16.56
CA ARG A 184 -13.12 -6.33 15.71
C ARG A 184 -13.08 -6.94 14.31
N VAL A 185 -13.83 -8.02 14.06
CA VAL A 185 -13.97 -8.58 12.71
C VAL A 185 -14.77 -7.64 11.80
N LEU A 186 -15.63 -6.79 12.37
CA LEU A 186 -16.47 -5.90 11.60
C LEU A 186 -15.68 -4.69 11.09
N PRO A 187 -15.77 -4.35 9.79
CA PRO A 187 -15.17 -3.14 9.24
C PRO A 187 -15.63 -1.90 9.99
N GLY A 188 -14.68 -1.04 10.37
CA GLY A 188 -14.93 0.18 11.13
C GLY A 188 -14.76 0.02 12.64
N VAL A 189 -14.56 -1.19 13.17
CA VAL A 189 -14.27 -1.41 14.60
C VAL A 189 -12.75 -1.45 14.85
N GLY A 190 -12.16 -0.27 15.00
CA GLY A 190 -10.76 -0.13 15.41
C GLY A 190 -10.55 -0.36 16.92
N PRO A 191 -9.30 -0.31 17.43
CA PRO A 191 -9.00 -0.53 18.84
C PRO A 191 -9.78 0.39 19.80
N ALA A 192 -9.98 1.65 19.43
CA ALA A 192 -10.74 2.61 20.23
C ALA A 192 -12.22 2.24 20.33
N THR A 193 -12.88 1.97 19.20
CA THR A 193 -14.28 1.51 19.16
C THR A 193 -14.46 0.20 19.90
N ALA A 194 -13.56 -0.77 19.70
CA ALA A 194 -13.59 -2.05 20.38
C ALA A 194 -13.50 -1.91 21.90
N GLU A 195 -12.63 -1.02 22.39
CA GLU A 195 -12.50 -0.73 23.82
C GLU A 195 -13.76 -0.04 24.38
N GLN A 196 -14.38 0.85 23.62
CA GLN A 196 -15.64 1.48 24.01
C GLN A 196 -16.79 0.47 24.11
N LEU A 197 -16.92 -0.43 23.12
CA LEU A 197 -17.89 -1.52 23.14
C LEU A 197 -17.64 -2.50 24.30
N ARG A 198 -16.38 -2.85 24.54
CA ARG A 198 -15.98 -3.73 25.65
C ARG A 198 -16.37 -3.15 27.00
N ARG A 199 -16.24 -1.83 27.20
CA ARG A 199 -16.71 -1.16 28.44
C ARG A 199 -18.22 -1.24 28.63
N ALA A 200 -18.99 -1.38 27.55
CA ALA A 200 -20.43 -1.62 27.58
C ALA A 200 -20.78 -3.12 27.69
N GLY A 201 -19.79 -4.00 27.85
CA GLY A 201 -20.01 -5.46 27.92
C GLY A 201 -20.24 -6.13 26.57
N ILE A 202 -19.91 -5.46 25.46
CA ILE A 202 -20.10 -5.97 24.10
C ILE A 202 -18.74 -6.40 23.54
N GLY A 203 -18.51 -7.70 23.48
CA GLY A 203 -17.28 -8.33 22.98
C GLY A 203 -17.46 -9.11 21.69
N THR A 204 -18.66 -9.66 21.44
CA THR A 204 -18.98 -10.44 20.23
C THR A 204 -19.96 -9.71 19.30
N VAL A 205 -20.03 -10.16 18.05
CA VAL A 205 -21.00 -9.64 17.09
C VAL A 205 -22.44 -10.00 17.48
N GLU A 206 -22.66 -11.18 18.08
CA GLU A 206 -23.97 -11.55 18.63
C GLU A 206 -24.43 -10.57 19.72
N GLU A 207 -23.56 -10.25 20.68
CA GLU A 207 -23.86 -9.27 21.73
C GLU A 207 -24.13 -7.89 21.14
N MET A 208 -23.37 -7.48 20.13
CA MET A 208 -23.59 -6.21 19.42
C MET A 208 -24.96 -6.17 18.72
N ALA A 209 -25.34 -7.25 18.03
CA ALA A 209 -26.63 -7.36 17.38
C ALA A 209 -27.78 -7.39 18.42
N GLY A 210 -27.57 -8.04 19.57
CA GLY A 210 -28.52 -8.11 20.68
C GLY A 210 -28.71 -6.78 21.42
N ALA A 211 -27.67 -5.94 21.51
CA ALA A 211 -27.76 -4.60 22.11
C ALA A 211 -28.72 -3.67 21.35
N GLY A 212 -28.87 -3.88 20.03
CA GLY A 212 -29.80 -3.14 19.19
C GLY A 212 -29.25 -1.80 18.68
N GLU A 213 -29.90 -1.25 17.65
CA GLU A 213 -29.44 -0.03 16.98
C GLU A 213 -29.41 1.18 17.91
N ALA A 214 -30.44 1.36 18.74
CA ALA A 214 -30.56 2.51 19.62
C ALA A 214 -29.39 2.61 20.60
N GLU A 215 -28.94 1.48 21.14
CA GLU A 215 -27.81 1.43 22.06
C GLU A 215 -26.49 1.73 21.35
N LEU A 216 -26.27 1.17 20.15
CA LEU A 216 -25.07 1.45 19.36
C LEU A 216 -25.02 2.92 18.90
N VAL A 217 -26.15 3.52 18.56
CA VAL A 217 -26.25 4.96 18.25
C VAL A 217 -25.95 5.81 19.49
N ARG A 218 -26.43 5.41 20.67
CA ARG A 218 -26.13 6.10 21.93
C ARG A 218 -24.65 6.05 22.28
N LEU A 219 -24.00 4.90 22.07
CA LEU A 219 -22.58 4.70 22.35
C LEU A 219 -21.69 5.40 21.31
N LEU A 220 -21.94 5.18 20.02
CA LEU A 220 -20.99 5.47 18.95
C LEU A 220 -21.41 6.65 18.05
N GLY A 221 -22.56 7.27 18.35
CA GLY A 221 -23.17 8.28 17.51
C GLY A 221 -23.96 7.70 16.34
N LYS A 222 -24.86 8.51 15.78
CA LYS A 222 -25.86 8.08 14.80
C LYS A 222 -25.26 7.35 13.59
N ALA A 223 -24.31 7.98 12.90
CA ALA A 223 -23.76 7.42 11.66
C ALA A 223 -23.03 6.09 11.90
N HIS A 224 -22.15 6.05 12.90
CA HIS A 224 -21.33 4.86 13.16
C HIS A 224 -22.14 3.74 13.81
N GLY A 225 -22.99 4.07 14.79
CA GLY A 225 -23.85 3.12 15.48
C GLY A 225 -24.84 2.41 14.55
N SER A 226 -25.57 3.16 13.71
CA SER A 226 -26.48 2.57 12.72
C SER A 226 -25.73 1.70 11.71
N SER A 227 -24.56 2.14 11.24
CA SER A 227 -23.75 1.34 10.31
C SER A 227 -23.28 0.04 10.94
N LEU A 228 -22.78 0.06 12.18
CA LEU A 228 -22.30 -1.16 12.85
C LEU A 228 -23.44 -2.11 13.20
N TYR A 229 -24.62 -1.60 13.55
CA TYR A 229 -25.80 -2.43 13.75
C TYR A 229 -26.19 -3.21 12.48
N ALA A 230 -26.19 -2.53 11.32
CA ALA A 230 -26.46 -3.18 10.05
C ALA A 230 -25.44 -4.30 9.78
N LEU A 231 -24.15 -4.01 9.93
CA LEU A 231 -23.08 -5.00 9.74
C LEU A 231 -23.18 -6.18 10.71
N ALA A 232 -23.46 -5.91 12.00
CA ALA A 232 -23.61 -6.95 13.02
C ALA A 232 -24.80 -7.89 12.76
N THR A 233 -25.82 -7.41 12.03
CA THR A 233 -26.97 -8.21 11.60
C THR A 233 -26.79 -8.81 10.20
N GLY A 234 -25.57 -8.78 9.65
CA GLY A 234 -25.22 -9.34 8.34
C GLY A 234 -25.68 -8.48 7.15
N ARG A 235 -26.16 -7.25 7.39
CA ARG A 235 -26.68 -6.35 6.35
C ARG A 235 -25.59 -5.39 5.87
N ASP A 236 -25.18 -5.57 4.62
CA ASP A 236 -24.26 -4.68 3.92
C ASP A 236 -24.72 -4.53 2.46
N ASP A 237 -25.47 -3.46 2.21
CA ASP A 237 -26.05 -3.15 0.89
C ASP A 237 -25.15 -2.24 0.04
N ARG A 238 -23.89 -2.01 0.45
CA ARG A 238 -22.97 -1.14 -0.30
C ARG A 238 -22.64 -1.79 -1.66
N PRO A 239 -22.96 -1.14 -2.80
CA PRO A 239 -22.66 -1.68 -4.12
C PRO A 239 -21.17 -1.63 -4.40
N VAL A 240 -20.67 -2.47 -5.30
CA VAL A 240 -19.34 -2.33 -5.91
C VAL A 240 -19.38 -1.13 -6.86
N VAL A 241 -18.45 -0.19 -6.67
CA VAL A 241 -18.39 1.08 -7.38
C VAL A 241 -17.05 1.15 -8.12
N ALA A 242 -17.11 1.12 -9.46
CA ALA A 242 -15.91 1.08 -10.28
C ALA A 242 -15.06 2.36 -10.22
N GLU A 243 -15.71 3.52 -10.10
CA GLU A 243 -15.06 4.82 -10.09
C GLU A 243 -15.27 5.52 -8.76
N ARG A 244 -14.17 5.94 -8.12
CA ARG A 244 -14.19 6.86 -6.99
C ARG A 244 -13.39 8.10 -7.34
N ASP A 245 -14.05 9.24 -7.32
CA ASP A 245 -13.34 10.51 -7.38
C ASP A 245 -12.47 10.68 -6.14
N SER A 246 -11.19 10.98 -6.38
CA SER A 246 -10.26 11.34 -5.32
C SER A 246 -10.78 12.60 -4.61
N LYS A 247 -10.84 12.57 -3.29
CA LYS A 247 -11.29 13.72 -2.48
C LYS A 247 -10.16 14.69 -2.15
N SER A 248 -8.92 14.21 -2.25
CA SER A 248 -7.72 14.95 -1.90
C SER A 248 -6.49 14.38 -2.59
N VAL A 249 -5.50 15.23 -2.83
CA VAL A 249 -4.14 14.84 -3.22
C VAL A 249 -3.19 15.36 -2.16
N SER A 250 -2.35 14.51 -1.59
CA SER A 250 -1.37 14.93 -0.58
C SER A 250 -0.05 14.17 -0.70
N VAL A 251 1.02 14.80 -0.22
CA VAL A 251 2.35 14.20 -0.07
C VAL A 251 2.87 14.53 1.33
N GLU A 252 3.48 13.54 1.97
CA GLU A 252 4.06 13.71 3.30
C GLU A 252 5.33 12.88 3.45
N ASP A 253 6.30 13.41 4.19
CA ASP A 253 7.55 12.74 4.48
C ASP A 253 7.77 12.73 6.00
N THR A 254 8.13 11.55 6.54
CA THR A 254 8.67 11.43 7.91
C THR A 254 10.19 11.49 7.83
N PHE A 255 10.79 12.41 8.57
CA PHE A 255 12.25 12.59 8.56
C PHE A 255 12.92 11.60 9.52
N ASP A 256 14.12 11.11 9.16
CA ASP A 256 14.91 10.21 9.99
C ASP A 256 15.29 10.81 11.35
N VAL A 257 15.54 12.12 11.35
CA VAL A 257 15.84 12.95 12.53
C VAL A 257 14.86 14.12 12.54
N ASP A 258 14.38 14.50 13.72
CA ASP A 258 13.47 15.64 13.85
C ASP A 258 14.15 16.94 13.38
N LEU A 259 13.38 17.74 12.63
CA LEU A 259 13.85 19.02 12.11
C LEU A 259 13.64 20.10 13.16
N HIS A 260 14.73 20.71 13.61
CA HIS A 260 14.70 21.85 14.53
C HIS A 260 15.03 23.18 13.85
N ASP A 261 15.69 23.14 12.69
CA ASP A 261 16.01 24.33 11.90
C ASP A 261 14.78 24.81 11.12
N ARG A 262 14.32 26.02 11.45
CA ARG A 262 13.18 26.67 10.78
C ARG A 262 13.41 26.84 9.28
N THR A 263 14.64 27.13 8.85
CA THR A 263 15.00 27.31 7.43
C THR A 263 14.82 26.00 6.68
N ARG A 264 15.27 24.90 7.27
CA ARG A 264 15.11 23.56 6.71
C ARG A 264 13.64 23.16 6.65
N VAL A 265 12.86 23.38 7.73
CA VAL A 265 11.42 23.11 7.75
C VAL A 265 10.69 23.87 6.63
N TYR A 266 11.01 25.14 6.44
CA TYR A 266 10.47 25.95 5.35
C TYR A 266 10.79 25.36 3.98
N GLY A 267 12.07 25.02 3.74
CA GLY A 267 12.51 24.39 2.49
C GLY A 267 11.78 23.08 2.19
N GLU A 268 11.54 22.26 3.21
CA GLU A 268 10.79 21.01 3.07
C GLU A 268 9.31 21.24 2.74
N VAL A 269 8.64 22.23 3.35
CA VAL A 269 7.26 22.58 3.00
C VAL A 269 7.17 23.04 1.54
N VAL A 270 8.10 23.88 1.08
CA VAL A 270 8.16 24.33 -0.31
C VAL A 270 8.33 23.15 -1.26
N ARG A 271 9.26 22.23 -0.96
CA ARG A 271 9.50 21.02 -1.75
C ARG A 271 8.26 20.12 -1.79
N LEU A 272 7.60 19.91 -0.66
CA LEU A 272 6.37 19.10 -0.56
C LEU A 272 5.21 19.74 -1.33
N ALA A 273 5.04 21.06 -1.26
CA ALA A 273 4.04 21.78 -2.03
C ALA A 273 4.24 21.58 -3.54
N GLY A 274 5.49 21.71 -4.03
CA GLY A 274 5.83 21.42 -5.43
C GLY A 274 5.48 19.99 -5.85
N ARG A 275 5.86 18.99 -5.04
CA ARG A 275 5.51 17.58 -5.28
C ARG A 275 4.00 17.33 -5.26
N CYS A 276 3.28 17.99 -4.35
CA CYS A 276 1.82 17.90 -4.26
C CYS A 276 1.18 18.39 -5.56
N VAL A 277 1.64 19.52 -6.08
CA VAL A 277 1.14 20.10 -7.34
C VAL A 277 1.48 19.25 -8.55
N THR A 278 2.70 18.70 -8.64
CA THR A 278 3.05 17.74 -9.70
C THR A 278 2.10 16.56 -9.71
N ARG A 279 1.77 16.01 -8.53
CA ARG A 279 0.81 14.90 -8.41
C ARG A 279 -0.62 15.32 -8.74
N LEU A 280 -1.03 16.52 -8.35
CA LEU A 280 -2.34 17.10 -8.63
C LEU A 280 -2.54 17.27 -10.14
N ARG A 281 -1.54 17.83 -10.84
CA ARG A 281 -1.51 17.99 -12.31
C ARG A 281 -1.50 16.67 -13.06
N ALA A 282 -0.69 15.71 -12.61
CA ALA A 282 -0.66 14.38 -13.21
C ALA A 282 -2.01 13.66 -13.12
N ALA A 283 -2.84 14.00 -12.12
CA ALA A 283 -4.21 13.50 -11.99
C ALA A 283 -5.25 14.30 -12.80
N GLY A 284 -4.85 15.36 -13.52
CA GLY A 284 -5.75 16.23 -14.27
C GLY A 284 -6.72 17.04 -13.38
N ARG A 285 -6.38 17.21 -12.10
CA ARG A 285 -7.25 17.90 -11.12
C ARG A 285 -6.66 19.24 -10.73
N SER A 286 -7.51 20.13 -10.25
CA SER A 286 -7.16 21.30 -9.45
C SER A 286 -7.85 21.18 -8.09
N GLY A 287 -7.52 22.03 -7.12
CA GLY A 287 -8.26 22.00 -5.85
C GLY A 287 -8.22 23.29 -5.07
N ARG A 288 -9.18 23.44 -4.15
CA ARG A 288 -9.51 24.73 -3.55
C ARG A 288 -8.89 24.94 -2.16
N THR A 289 -8.67 23.88 -1.40
CA THR A 289 -8.21 24.00 -0.02
C THR A 289 -6.83 23.39 0.13
N VAL A 290 -5.85 24.22 0.51
CA VAL A 290 -4.50 23.77 0.83
C VAL A 290 -4.46 23.36 2.30
N VAL A 291 -3.82 22.24 2.59
CA VAL A 291 -3.71 21.65 3.92
C VAL A 291 -2.23 21.44 4.25
N LEU A 292 -1.81 21.92 5.42
CA LEU A 292 -0.51 21.62 6.02
C LEU A 292 -0.71 20.69 7.20
N LYS A 293 0.04 19.59 7.22
CA LYS A 293 0.10 18.63 8.32
C LYS A 293 1.50 18.66 8.92
N VAL A 294 1.58 18.80 10.24
CA VAL A 294 2.83 18.80 11.00
C VAL A 294 2.71 17.78 12.13
N ARG A 295 3.57 16.77 12.15
CA ARG A 295 3.70 15.86 13.29
C ARG A 295 4.94 16.22 14.08
N ARG A 296 4.79 16.33 15.40
CA ARG A 296 5.87 16.64 16.34
C ARG A 296 6.58 15.36 16.81
N TYR A 297 7.68 15.53 17.53
CA TYR A 297 8.50 14.45 18.09
C TYR A 297 7.70 13.50 19.02
N ASP A 298 6.68 14.04 19.72
CA ASP A 298 5.78 13.33 20.64
C ASP A 298 4.59 12.65 19.92
N PHE A 299 4.62 12.60 18.58
CA PHE A 299 3.56 12.08 17.71
C PHE A 299 2.26 12.91 17.67
N SER A 300 2.16 14.02 18.40
CA SER A 300 1.04 14.95 18.25
C SER A 300 1.02 15.51 16.83
N THR A 301 -0.18 15.55 16.22
CA THR A 301 -0.37 15.99 14.83
C THR A 301 -1.20 17.25 14.81
N LEU A 302 -0.67 18.30 14.19
CA LEU A 302 -1.35 19.56 13.93
C LEU A 302 -1.69 19.64 12.44
N THR A 303 -2.93 20.01 12.15
CA THR A 303 -3.39 20.30 10.79
C THR A 303 -3.85 21.75 10.71
N ARG A 304 -3.45 22.43 9.64
CA ARG A 304 -3.91 23.77 9.27
C ARG A 304 -4.37 23.74 7.82
N SER A 305 -5.39 24.51 7.49
CA SER A 305 -5.87 24.60 6.11
C SER A 305 -6.32 26.01 5.74
N GLU A 306 -6.14 26.36 4.48
CA GLU A 306 -6.60 27.61 3.87
C GLU A 306 -7.44 27.27 2.64
N THR A 307 -8.68 27.77 2.59
CA THR A 307 -9.55 27.63 1.42
C THR A 307 -9.43 28.86 0.54
N LEU A 308 -9.02 28.67 -0.70
CA LEU A 308 -8.79 29.71 -1.70
C LEU A 308 -10.11 30.15 -2.37
N ARG A 309 -10.05 31.27 -3.09
CA ARG A 309 -11.20 31.83 -3.82
C ARG A 309 -11.68 30.93 -4.96
N GLY A 310 -10.75 30.30 -5.66
CA GLY A 310 -11.01 29.32 -6.71
C GLY A 310 -10.08 28.10 -6.58
N PRO A 311 -10.41 26.99 -7.24
CA PRO A 311 -9.50 25.85 -7.32
C PRO A 311 -8.24 26.24 -8.11
N THR A 312 -7.10 25.69 -7.71
CA THR A 312 -5.81 25.96 -8.33
C THR A 312 -4.97 24.70 -8.40
N ASP A 313 -4.11 24.64 -9.41
CA ASP A 313 -2.99 23.72 -9.53
C ASP A 313 -1.68 24.52 -9.72
N ASP A 314 -1.67 25.82 -9.38
CA ASP A 314 -0.50 26.68 -9.54
C ASP A 314 0.53 26.40 -8.41
N PRO A 315 1.78 26.03 -8.76
CA PRO A 315 2.83 25.76 -7.78
C PRO A 315 3.15 26.94 -6.86
N GLY A 316 3.06 28.17 -7.36
CA GLY A 316 3.29 29.39 -6.59
C GLY A 316 2.23 29.61 -5.53
N VAL A 317 0.96 29.54 -5.93
CA VAL A 317 -0.19 29.73 -5.03
C VAL A 317 -0.21 28.66 -3.93
N VAL A 318 -0.05 27.38 -4.27
CA VAL A 318 -0.06 26.29 -3.27
C VAL A 318 1.12 26.41 -2.31
N ARG A 319 2.32 26.74 -2.82
CA ARG A 319 3.51 26.97 -1.99
C ARG A 319 3.30 28.11 -1.01
N GLU A 320 2.82 29.25 -1.48
CA GLU A 320 2.60 30.44 -0.63
C GLU A 320 1.55 30.18 0.45
N ALA A 321 0.45 29.49 0.11
CA ALA A 321 -0.55 29.08 1.09
C ALA A 321 0.02 28.11 2.13
N ALA A 322 0.77 27.08 1.71
CA ALA A 322 1.40 26.14 2.62
C ALA A 322 2.40 26.81 3.58
N VAL A 323 3.16 27.80 3.08
CA VAL A 323 4.08 28.63 3.88
C VAL A 323 3.32 29.50 4.88
N ARG A 324 2.24 30.19 4.48
CA ARG A 324 1.41 30.96 5.42
C ARG A 324 0.84 30.08 6.53
N LEU A 325 0.41 28.87 6.19
CA LEU A 325 -0.08 27.89 7.17
C LEU A 325 1.01 27.46 8.14
N LEU A 326 2.27 27.38 7.70
CA LEU A 326 3.42 27.04 8.53
C LEU A 326 3.73 28.13 9.56
N ASP A 327 3.55 29.40 9.21
CA ASP A 327 3.80 30.52 10.13
C ASP A 327 2.87 30.49 11.37
N GLY A 328 1.69 29.86 11.24
CA GLY A 328 0.77 29.62 12.35
C GLY A 328 1.06 28.36 13.18
N VAL A 329 2.19 27.69 12.97
CA VAL A 329 2.58 26.47 13.68
C VAL A 329 3.89 26.66 14.43
N ASP A 330 3.88 26.36 15.73
CA ASP A 330 5.10 26.28 16.52
C ASP A 330 5.86 24.97 16.22
N THR A 331 7.06 25.13 15.67
CA THR A 331 7.97 24.06 15.23
C THR A 331 9.21 23.93 16.13
N THR A 332 9.31 24.71 17.21
CA THR A 332 10.49 24.77 18.09
C THR A 332 10.81 23.44 18.76
N GLY A 333 9.78 22.68 19.16
CA GLY A 333 9.92 21.34 19.75
C GLY A 333 10.49 20.27 18.80
N GLY A 334 10.68 20.58 17.52
CA GLY A 334 11.13 19.64 16.50
C GLY A 334 9.99 19.04 15.69
N VAL A 335 10.19 18.97 14.38
CA VAL A 335 9.22 18.46 13.42
C VAL A 335 9.63 17.08 12.93
N ARG A 336 8.76 16.09 13.16
CA ARG A 336 8.95 14.69 12.78
C ARG A 336 8.47 14.37 11.37
N LEU A 337 7.31 14.92 10.99
CA LEU A 337 6.73 14.77 9.65
C LEU A 337 6.13 16.08 9.19
N LEU A 338 6.28 16.36 7.91
CA LEU A 338 5.58 17.41 7.20
C LEU A 338 4.76 16.81 6.07
N GLY A 339 3.56 17.33 5.86
CA GLY A 339 2.70 16.97 4.75
C GLY A 339 2.02 18.19 4.17
N VAL A 340 1.92 18.25 2.84
CA VAL A 340 1.13 19.24 2.12
C VAL A 340 0.09 18.49 1.29
N GLY A 341 -1.15 18.96 1.34
CA GLY A 341 -2.25 18.41 0.57
C GLY A 341 -3.17 19.47 0.01
N VAL A 342 -3.96 19.06 -0.98
CA VAL A 342 -5.02 19.86 -1.60
C VAL A 342 -6.31 19.05 -1.56
N THR A 343 -7.41 19.69 -1.15
CA THR A 343 -8.76 19.11 -1.10
C THR A 343 -9.78 20.00 -1.80
N GLY A 344 -11.02 19.49 -1.95
CA GLY A 344 -12.04 20.17 -2.76
C GLY A 344 -11.63 20.15 -4.22
N LEU A 345 -11.33 18.95 -4.73
CA LEU A 345 -10.81 18.77 -6.08
C LEU A 345 -11.89 19.07 -7.12
N ALA A 346 -11.47 19.61 -8.25
CA ALA A 346 -12.31 19.87 -9.42
C ALA A 346 -11.58 19.42 -10.69
N ASP A 347 -12.36 19.01 -11.70
CA ASP A 347 -11.84 18.71 -13.03
C ASP A 347 -11.32 19.98 -13.68
N PHE A 348 -10.10 19.90 -14.20
CA PHE A 348 -9.57 20.98 -14.99
C PHE A 348 -10.06 20.86 -16.43
N THR A 349 -10.86 21.82 -16.89
CA THR A 349 -11.06 22.12 -18.31
C THR A 349 -10.84 23.61 -18.55
N GLN A 350 -9.61 23.91 -19.02
CA GLN A 350 -9.17 25.13 -19.72
C GLN A 350 -9.01 26.43 -18.90
N GLU A 351 -7.81 27.03 -19.03
CA GLU A 351 -7.50 28.39 -18.58
C GLU A 351 -8.46 29.38 -19.25
N ASP A 352 -9.18 30.15 -18.43
CA ASP A 352 -10.03 31.23 -18.91
C ASP A 352 -9.14 32.36 -19.48
N LEU A 353 -8.97 32.35 -20.81
CA LEU A 353 -8.27 33.37 -21.59
C LEU A 353 -8.81 34.80 -21.31
N PHE A 354 -10.03 34.93 -20.78
CA PHE A 354 -10.62 36.23 -20.44
C PHE A 354 -10.08 36.84 -19.14
N ALA A 355 -9.50 36.03 -18.24
CA ALA A 355 -8.91 36.53 -17.00
C ALA A 355 -7.56 37.25 -17.23
N GLN A 356 -6.80 36.85 -18.26
CA GLN A 356 -5.57 37.56 -18.66
C GLN A 356 -5.87 38.90 -19.34
N ALA A 357 -6.91 38.97 -20.18
CA ALA A 357 -7.32 40.21 -20.83
C ALA A 357 -7.79 41.29 -19.84
N ALA A 358 -8.36 40.90 -18.69
CA ALA A 358 -8.76 41.82 -17.64
C ALA A 358 -7.58 42.43 -16.87
N LEU A 359 -6.42 41.76 -16.84
CA LEU A 359 -5.21 42.24 -16.17
C LEU A 359 -4.35 43.12 -17.10
N GLU A 360 -4.44 42.95 -18.41
CA GLU A 360 -3.74 43.77 -19.41
C GLU A 360 -4.46 45.11 -19.75
N GLY A 361 -5.69 45.29 -19.27
CA GLY A 361 -6.52 46.48 -19.55
C GLY A 361 -6.25 47.74 -18.71
N THR A 362 -5.20 47.78 -17.88
CA THR A 362 -4.91 48.93 -17.01
C THR A 362 -3.68 49.75 -17.46
N GLY A 363 -3.87 50.58 -18.48
CA GLY A 363 -2.98 51.68 -18.89
C GLY A 363 -3.72 53.03 -18.84
N PRO A 364 -3.02 54.18 -18.68
CA PRO A 364 -3.55 55.36 -18.00
C PRO A 364 -4.53 56.22 -18.81
N ALA A 365 -5.48 56.82 -18.09
CA ALA A 365 -6.58 57.64 -18.60
C ALA A 365 -6.19 59.08 -18.99
N ALA A 366 -6.90 59.64 -19.97
CA ALA A 366 -7.19 61.09 -20.17
C ALA A 366 -8.39 61.27 -21.15
N PRO A 367 -9.07 62.44 -21.26
CA PRO A 367 -10.23 62.78 -20.42
C PRO A 367 -11.54 63.18 -21.17
N ALA A 368 -12.65 63.03 -20.45
CA ALA A 368 -13.91 63.81 -20.40
C ALA A 368 -14.76 64.13 -21.66
N VAL A 369 -16.03 63.70 -21.63
CA VAL A 369 -17.21 64.51 -22.03
C VAL A 369 -18.38 64.26 -21.06
N ARG A 370 -19.00 65.33 -20.56
CA ARG A 370 -20.17 65.36 -19.66
C ARG A 370 -21.50 65.41 -20.43
N ALA A 371 -22.52 64.71 -19.92
CA ALA A 371 -23.94 65.11 -19.95
C ALA A 371 -24.71 64.26 -18.89
N ARG A 372 -25.02 64.80 -17.70
CA ARG A 372 -26.25 65.50 -17.27
C ARG A 372 -27.54 64.63 -17.18
N THR A 373 -27.94 64.35 -15.92
CA THR A 373 -29.29 64.42 -15.28
C THR A 373 -30.46 63.69 -15.96
N GLY A 374 -31.26 62.78 -15.38
CA GLY A 374 -31.86 62.51 -14.04
C GLY A 374 -33.34 62.05 -14.31
N PRO A 375 -34.27 61.85 -13.34
CA PRO A 375 -34.28 61.14 -12.05
C PRO A 375 -35.53 60.19 -11.85
N GLY A 376 -35.65 59.56 -10.67
CA GLY A 376 -36.91 59.04 -10.07
C GLY A 376 -36.95 57.51 -9.87
N GLY A 377 -37.39 56.91 -8.75
CA GLY A 377 -37.91 57.30 -7.43
C GLY A 377 -37.88 56.02 -6.54
N ASP A 378 -37.58 56.12 -5.24
CA ASP A 378 -38.51 55.97 -4.08
C ASP A 378 -39.42 54.71 -4.15
N GLU A 379 -39.61 53.83 -3.16
CA GLU A 379 -39.50 53.87 -1.69
C GLU A 379 -39.73 52.43 -1.12
N ASP A 380 -39.24 52.19 0.11
CA ASP A 380 -39.79 51.35 1.21
C ASP A 380 -40.06 49.83 1.06
N ALA A 381 -40.00 48.96 2.08
CA ALA A 381 -39.44 48.91 3.44
C ALA A 381 -39.64 47.45 3.97
N GLU A 382 -39.03 47.14 5.12
CA GLU A 382 -39.31 46.01 6.05
C GLU A 382 -38.95 44.57 5.64
N ALA A 383 -38.73 43.62 6.54
CA ALA A 383 -38.13 43.52 7.88
C ALA A 383 -38.05 42.01 8.17
N GLY A 384 -37.05 41.59 8.95
CA GLY A 384 -37.12 40.35 9.74
C GLY A 384 -36.85 39.03 9.01
N THR A 385 -35.73 38.41 9.36
CA THR A 385 -35.68 37.10 10.05
C THR A 385 -34.32 36.45 9.80
N ARG A 386 -33.55 36.30 10.88
CA ARG A 386 -32.36 35.44 10.94
C ARG A 386 -32.80 33.98 10.79
N PRO A 387 -32.09 33.16 10.00
CA PRO A 387 -32.03 31.74 10.26
C PRO A 387 -30.65 31.32 10.78
N ASP A 388 -30.73 30.29 11.62
CA ASP A 388 -29.71 29.66 12.43
C ASP A 388 -28.50 29.10 11.67
N ARG A 389 -27.41 29.01 12.43
CA ARG A 389 -26.21 28.22 12.12
C ARG A 389 -26.56 26.73 12.01
N PRO A 390 -26.07 26.00 10.99
CA PRO A 390 -25.98 24.55 11.08
C PRO A 390 -24.70 24.16 11.83
N GLY A 391 -24.88 23.34 12.86
CA GLY A 391 -23.83 22.77 13.70
C GLY A 391 -22.87 21.86 12.92
N GLN A 392 -21.59 22.03 13.23
CA GLN A 392 -20.51 21.13 12.85
C GLN A 392 -20.68 19.80 13.58
N ALA A 393 -21.06 18.75 12.83
CA ALA A 393 -20.88 17.37 13.24
C ALA A 393 -19.50 16.91 12.75
N ALA A 394 -18.53 16.90 13.65
CA ALA A 394 -17.25 16.23 13.45
C ALA A 394 -17.48 14.72 13.43
N GLY A 395 -17.62 14.16 12.23
CA GLY A 395 -17.51 12.72 12.01
C GLY A 395 -16.03 12.35 11.94
N GLU A 396 -15.52 11.70 12.98
CA GLU A 396 -14.23 11.00 12.96
C GLU A 396 -14.33 9.83 11.99
N GLY A 397 -14.09 10.11 10.71
CA GLY A 397 -13.81 9.09 9.73
C GLY A 397 -12.42 8.52 9.99
N VAL A 398 -12.35 7.24 10.35
CA VAL A 398 -11.12 6.46 10.33
C VAL A 398 -10.69 6.33 8.87
N ALA A 399 -10.03 7.37 8.36
CA ALA A 399 -9.29 7.32 7.12
C ALA A 399 -8.03 6.49 7.39
N ALA A 400 -8.06 5.23 6.97
CA ALA A 400 -6.83 4.52 6.64
C ALA A 400 -6.11 5.39 5.61
N ALA A 401 -5.13 6.15 6.06
CA ALA A 401 -4.28 6.94 5.19
C ALA A 401 -3.51 5.96 4.33
N GLU A 402 -3.93 5.79 3.08
CA GLU A 402 -3.09 5.28 2.02
C GLU A 402 -1.90 6.22 1.87
N ALA A 403 -0.83 5.95 2.60
CA ALA A 403 0.48 6.44 2.27
C ALA A 403 0.96 5.67 1.04
N ALA A 404 0.48 6.05 -0.14
CA ALA A 404 1.11 5.67 -1.39
C ALA A 404 2.55 6.23 -1.38
N PRO A 405 3.60 5.39 -1.33
CA PRO A 405 4.96 5.91 -1.29
C PRO A 405 5.31 6.56 -2.62
N ALA A 406 6.18 7.55 -2.53
CA ALA A 406 6.66 8.33 -3.65
C ALA A 406 7.02 7.43 -4.85
N GLY A 407 6.39 7.70 -6.00
CA GLY A 407 6.86 7.16 -7.25
C GLY A 407 8.24 7.74 -7.54
N ASP A 408 9.18 6.86 -7.80
CA ASP A 408 10.44 7.19 -8.47
C ASP A 408 10.10 7.54 -9.93
N ALA A 409 9.80 8.82 -10.15
CA ALA A 409 9.81 9.38 -11.49
C ALA A 409 11.27 9.71 -11.80
N GLY A 410 11.84 8.98 -12.77
CA GLY A 410 13.21 9.15 -13.21
C GLY A 410 13.55 10.62 -13.45
N ASP A 411 14.50 11.12 -12.67
CA ASP A 411 15.12 12.43 -12.86
C ASP A 411 16.06 12.35 -14.07
N ALA A 412 15.52 12.66 -15.24
CA ALA A 412 16.30 13.08 -16.40
C ALA A 412 16.25 14.62 -16.49
N GLY A 413 16.93 15.30 -15.55
CA GLY A 413 16.84 16.75 -15.41
C GLY A 413 17.96 17.41 -14.60
N GLY A 414 19.21 17.05 -14.87
CA GLY A 414 20.42 17.88 -14.64
C GLY A 414 20.56 18.60 -13.28
N SER A 415 21.19 17.96 -12.30
CA SER A 415 21.91 18.66 -11.22
C SER A 415 23.09 17.85 -10.66
N ARG A 416 24.12 18.56 -10.21
CA ARG A 416 25.50 18.17 -9.88
C ARG A 416 25.68 16.89 -9.03
N GLU A 417 26.67 16.07 -9.41
CA GLU A 417 27.36 14.97 -8.68
C GLU A 417 26.85 14.63 -7.27
N GLY A 418 25.67 14.02 -7.18
CA GLY A 418 25.23 13.24 -6.03
C GLY A 418 25.69 11.79 -6.21
N SER A 419 26.43 11.23 -5.26
CA SER A 419 26.84 9.81 -5.30
C SER A 419 25.62 8.91 -5.51
N ARG A 420 25.63 8.07 -6.54
CA ARG A 420 24.58 7.06 -6.79
C ARG A 420 24.35 6.24 -5.52
N GLN A 421 23.14 6.33 -4.95
CA GLN A 421 22.79 5.61 -3.72
C GLN A 421 22.08 4.30 -4.08
N TRP A 422 22.73 3.19 -3.74
CA TRP A 422 22.17 1.85 -3.92
C TRP A 422 21.41 1.42 -2.67
N HIS A 423 20.19 0.89 -2.82
CA HIS A 423 19.43 0.36 -1.71
C HIS A 423 19.14 -1.14 -1.88
N PRO A 424 19.08 -1.92 -0.78
CA PRO A 424 18.70 -3.33 -0.84
C PRO A 424 17.38 -3.52 -1.58
N GLY A 425 17.38 -4.41 -2.57
CA GLY A 425 16.23 -4.72 -3.42
C GLY A 425 16.32 -4.12 -4.83
N HIS A 426 17.03 -3.02 -5.03
CA HIS A 426 17.14 -2.33 -6.34
C HIS A 426 17.64 -3.25 -7.45
N ASP A 427 17.01 -3.18 -8.62
CA ASP A 427 17.46 -3.87 -9.82
C ASP A 427 18.60 -3.10 -10.49
N VAL A 428 19.60 -3.84 -10.96
CA VAL A 428 20.81 -3.29 -11.57
C VAL A 428 21.22 -4.11 -12.78
N ARG A 429 22.01 -3.50 -13.66
CA ARG A 429 22.71 -4.19 -14.74
C ARG A 429 24.19 -3.86 -14.67
N HIS A 430 25.01 -4.89 -14.75
CA HIS A 430 26.45 -4.76 -14.90
C HIS A 430 26.88 -5.12 -16.34
N ALA A 431 27.79 -4.35 -16.93
CA ALA A 431 28.24 -4.57 -18.31
C ALA A 431 28.76 -6.02 -18.56
N GLU A 432 29.55 -6.56 -17.63
CA GLU A 432 30.11 -7.92 -17.71
C GLU A 432 29.17 -9.02 -17.20
N TYR A 433 28.43 -8.76 -16.11
CA TYR A 433 27.70 -9.82 -15.37
C TYR A 433 26.20 -9.83 -15.66
N GLY A 434 25.69 -8.87 -16.44
CA GLY A 434 24.29 -8.79 -16.80
C GLY A 434 23.39 -8.28 -15.66
N ALA A 435 22.14 -8.75 -15.67
CA ALA A 435 21.12 -8.34 -14.72
C ALA A 435 21.37 -8.91 -13.32
N GLY A 436 21.08 -8.10 -12.30
CA GLY A 436 21.14 -8.50 -10.91
C GLY A 436 20.38 -7.55 -10.01
N TRP A 437 20.53 -7.73 -8.71
CA TRP A 437 19.89 -6.87 -7.72
C TRP A 437 20.82 -6.60 -6.53
N VAL A 438 20.64 -5.44 -5.91
CA VAL A 438 21.44 -4.99 -4.76
C VAL A 438 21.03 -5.79 -3.53
N GLN A 439 21.92 -6.66 -3.05
CA GLN A 439 21.73 -7.39 -1.80
C GLN A 439 22.04 -6.52 -0.58
N GLY A 440 22.99 -5.60 -0.69
CA GLY A 440 23.38 -4.69 0.37
C GLY A 440 24.30 -3.59 -0.14
N SER A 441 24.37 -2.48 0.60
CA SER A 441 25.22 -1.33 0.29
C SER A 441 25.70 -0.66 1.57
N GLY A 442 26.86 -0.02 1.50
CA GLY A 442 27.46 0.68 2.63
C GLY A 442 28.96 0.89 2.46
N LEU A 443 29.54 1.87 3.16
CA LEU A 443 30.98 2.14 3.17
C LEU A 443 31.60 2.29 1.76
N GLY A 444 30.86 2.92 0.83
CA GLY A 444 31.30 3.11 -0.56
C GLY A 444 31.33 1.84 -1.40
N ARG A 445 30.68 0.76 -0.95
CA ARG A 445 30.56 -0.52 -1.67
C ARG A 445 29.11 -0.91 -1.88
N VAL A 446 28.89 -1.73 -2.91
CA VAL A 446 27.60 -2.32 -3.24
C VAL A 446 27.79 -3.81 -3.54
N THR A 447 27.00 -4.65 -2.89
CA THR A 447 26.99 -6.11 -3.11
C THR A 447 25.77 -6.45 -3.96
N VAL A 448 26.02 -7.04 -5.12
CA VAL A 448 25.01 -7.38 -6.14
C VAL A 448 24.95 -8.89 -6.30
N ARG A 449 23.74 -9.43 -6.37
CA ARG A 449 23.48 -10.82 -6.75
C ARG A 449 22.96 -10.85 -8.20
N PHE A 450 23.63 -11.62 -9.06
CA PHE A 450 23.31 -11.72 -10.48
C PHE A 450 22.40 -12.91 -10.75
N GLU A 451 21.09 -12.69 -10.63
CA GLU A 451 20.03 -13.67 -10.87
C GLU A 451 18.82 -13.02 -11.55
N GLN A 452 18.02 -13.86 -12.21
CA GLN A 452 16.77 -13.48 -12.86
C GLN A 452 15.60 -14.28 -12.28
N PRO A 453 14.35 -13.85 -12.41
CA PRO A 453 13.21 -14.52 -11.80
C PRO A 453 13.10 -16.02 -12.17
N TRP A 454 13.49 -16.41 -13.38
CA TRP A 454 13.46 -17.81 -13.85
C TRP A 454 14.82 -18.53 -13.81
N SER A 455 15.86 -17.93 -13.22
CA SER A 455 17.17 -18.58 -13.08
C SER A 455 17.29 -19.34 -11.76
N GLU A 456 18.31 -20.19 -11.67
CA GLU A 456 18.83 -20.64 -10.37
C GLU A 456 19.39 -19.45 -9.56
N PRO A 457 19.51 -19.58 -8.22
CA PRO A 457 20.15 -18.57 -7.39
C PRO A 457 21.55 -18.18 -7.91
N GLY A 458 21.74 -16.89 -8.11
CA GLY A 458 22.90 -16.33 -8.79
C GLY A 458 24.15 -16.17 -7.93
N ARG A 459 25.28 -15.85 -8.57
CA ARG A 459 26.52 -15.49 -7.88
C ARG A 459 26.43 -14.08 -7.29
N VAL A 460 27.17 -13.85 -6.21
CA VAL A 460 27.28 -12.55 -5.54
C VAL A 460 28.64 -11.94 -5.84
N ARG A 461 28.67 -10.63 -6.14
CA ARG A 461 29.91 -9.86 -6.25
C ARG A 461 29.76 -8.51 -5.56
N THR A 462 30.87 -7.92 -5.17
CA THR A 462 30.90 -6.60 -4.52
C THR A 462 31.75 -5.64 -5.34
N PHE A 463 31.19 -4.47 -5.61
CA PHE A 463 31.78 -3.41 -6.43
C PHE A 463 31.98 -2.14 -5.58
N ARG A 464 32.69 -1.16 -6.15
CA ARG A 464 32.62 0.22 -5.62
C ARG A 464 31.22 0.77 -5.93
N ALA A 465 30.71 1.64 -5.06
CA ALA A 465 29.38 2.21 -5.25
C ALA A 465 29.28 3.10 -6.51
N ASP A 466 30.40 3.65 -6.96
CA ASP A 466 30.57 4.50 -8.15
C ASP A 466 31.08 3.71 -9.37
N ASP A 467 31.01 2.38 -9.36
CA ASP A 467 31.45 1.55 -10.49
C ASP A 467 30.72 1.96 -11.79
N PRO A 468 31.45 2.42 -12.82
CA PRO A 468 30.84 2.92 -14.05
C PRO A 468 30.18 1.82 -14.87
N ALA A 469 30.53 0.55 -14.65
CA ALA A 469 29.90 -0.59 -15.31
C ALA A 469 28.58 -1.00 -14.67
N LEU A 470 28.20 -0.40 -13.53
CA LEU A 470 26.99 -0.70 -12.79
C LEU A 470 25.94 0.42 -12.92
N GLU A 471 24.78 0.06 -13.47
CA GLU A 471 23.69 0.99 -13.76
C GLU A 471 22.36 0.51 -13.16
N PRO A 472 21.45 1.43 -12.77
CA PRO A 472 20.08 1.07 -12.41
C PRO A 472 19.37 0.37 -13.58
N ALA A 473 18.51 -0.60 -13.28
CA ALA A 473 17.73 -1.30 -14.29
C ALA A 473 16.24 -1.30 -13.95
N ALA A 474 15.40 -1.45 -14.96
CA ALA A 474 13.99 -1.76 -14.76
C ALA A 474 13.82 -3.19 -14.20
N PRO A 475 12.77 -3.46 -13.41
CA PRO A 475 12.53 -4.80 -12.90
C PRO A 475 12.28 -5.77 -14.07
N PRO A 476 12.90 -6.97 -14.04
CA PRO A 476 12.60 -8.00 -15.04
C PRO A 476 11.17 -8.52 -14.87
N PRO A 477 10.54 -9.03 -15.94
CA PRO A 477 9.21 -9.65 -15.82
C PRO A 477 9.26 -10.85 -14.87
N LEU A 478 8.19 -11.13 -14.13
CA LEU A 478 8.18 -12.27 -13.20
C LEU A 478 8.00 -13.61 -13.93
N VAL A 479 7.25 -13.60 -15.03
CA VAL A 479 7.02 -14.77 -15.89
C VAL A 479 7.98 -14.70 -17.08
N ARG A 480 8.56 -15.85 -17.45
CA ARG A 480 9.48 -15.93 -18.59
C ARG A 480 8.73 -15.59 -19.89
N PRO A 481 9.22 -14.61 -20.69
CA PRO A 481 8.65 -14.34 -22.01
C PRO A 481 8.78 -15.56 -22.95
N ALA A 482 7.73 -15.84 -23.72
CA ALA A 482 7.79 -16.88 -24.74
C ALA A 482 8.89 -16.56 -25.78
N GLY A 483 9.81 -17.50 -26.01
CA GLY A 483 10.91 -17.33 -26.98
C GLY A 483 12.18 -16.63 -26.45
N GLY A 484 12.28 -16.35 -25.14
CA GLY A 484 13.50 -15.76 -24.56
C GLY A 484 14.69 -16.74 -24.49
N PRO A 485 15.94 -16.25 -24.59
CA PRO A 485 17.14 -17.09 -24.55
C PRO A 485 17.18 -17.98 -23.30
N GLU A 486 17.66 -19.21 -23.43
CA GLU A 486 17.87 -20.09 -22.27
C GLU A 486 18.84 -19.44 -21.28
N PRO A 487 18.61 -19.59 -19.95
CA PRO A 487 19.53 -19.07 -18.97
C PRO A 487 20.92 -19.66 -19.22
N VAL A 488 21.92 -18.78 -19.34
CA VAL A 488 23.33 -19.16 -19.46
C VAL A 488 23.67 -19.99 -18.23
N ARG A 489 23.82 -21.30 -18.41
CA ARG A 489 24.41 -22.17 -17.39
C ARG A 489 25.78 -21.57 -17.08
N SER A 490 26.02 -21.15 -15.83
CA SER A 490 27.32 -20.61 -15.45
C SER A 490 28.37 -21.68 -15.74
N GLY A 491 29.13 -21.52 -16.81
CA GLY A 491 30.15 -22.47 -17.25
C GLY A 491 31.11 -22.73 -16.11
N GLY A 492 31.07 -23.94 -15.57
CA GLY A 492 32.11 -24.45 -14.69
C GLY A 492 33.37 -24.60 -15.54
N ARG A 493 34.40 -23.82 -15.22
CA ARG A 493 35.76 -24.23 -15.57
C ARG A 493 36.07 -25.40 -14.64
N GLU A 494 36.08 -26.62 -15.18
CA GLU A 494 36.56 -27.79 -14.44
C GLU A 494 37.97 -27.50 -13.90
N PRO A 495 38.26 -27.81 -12.62
CA PRO A 495 39.64 -27.83 -12.16
C PRO A 495 40.36 -29.00 -12.86
N GLY A 496 41.43 -28.68 -13.60
CA GLY A 496 42.29 -29.68 -14.22
C GLY A 496 42.91 -30.64 -13.21
N PRO A 497 43.42 -31.81 -13.67
CA PRO A 497 43.80 -32.90 -12.79
C PRO A 497 45.00 -32.52 -11.90
N PRO A 498 45.05 -32.95 -10.63
CA PRO A 498 46.21 -32.70 -9.79
C PRO A 498 47.31 -33.70 -10.15
N GLY A 499 48.38 -33.20 -10.78
CA GLY A 499 49.66 -33.90 -10.89
C GLY A 499 50.60 -33.47 -9.78
N GLY A 500 51.17 -34.42 -9.03
CA GLY A 500 52.31 -34.20 -8.14
C GLY A 500 52.18 -34.88 -6.78
N GLN A 501 52.69 -36.10 -6.69
CA GLN A 501 52.77 -36.95 -5.50
C GLN A 501 54.16 -36.80 -4.83
N ALA A 502 54.21 -36.69 -3.50
CA ALA A 502 55.25 -37.22 -2.58
C ALA A 502 54.91 -36.83 -1.11
N PRO A 503 55.45 -37.50 -0.06
CA PRO A 503 55.07 -38.83 0.41
C PRO A 503 54.63 -38.85 1.89
N ASP A 504 54.03 -39.96 2.29
CA ASP A 504 53.33 -40.20 3.57
C ASP A 504 54.26 -40.90 4.61
N PRO A 505 54.25 -40.54 5.91
CA PRO A 505 54.85 -41.35 6.96
C PRO A 505 53.81 -42.18 7.74
N ALA A 506 54.02 -43.49 7.62
CA ALA A 506 53.46 -44.63 8.35
C ALA A 506 52.93 -44.42 9.79
N VAL A 507 51.81 -45.09 10.08
CA VAL A 507 51.50 -45.66 11.41
C VAL A 507 50.95 -47.09 11.24
N ARG A 508 51.50 -48.02 12.03
CA ARG A 508 51.22 -49.47 12.09
C ARG A 508 50.00 -49.81 12.99
N PRO A 509 49.43 -51.03 12.88
CA PRO A 509 48.12 -51.38 13.43
C PRO A 509 48.18 -52.11 14.80
N GLU A 510 47.06 -52.09 15.54
CA GLU A 510 46.80 -52.98 16.69
C GLU A 510 45.77 -54.08 16.37
N PRO A 511 45.88 -55.29 16.95
CA PRO A 511 44.98 -56.41 16.67
C PRO A 511 44.08 -56.84 17.86
N SER A 512 42.85 -57.27 17.55
CA SER A 512 42.06 -58.41 18.13
C SER A 512 41.71 -58.41 19.65
N ARG A 513 40.55 -58.85 20.18
CA ARG A 513 39.70 -60.06 19.91
C ARG A 513 38.47 -60.04 20.90
N PRO A 514 37.63 -61.09 21.12
CA PRO A 514 36.21 -61.12 20.73
C PRO A 514 35.17 -61.48 21.85
N GLY A 515 33.88 -61.40 21.49
CA GLY A 515 32.87 -62.44 21.81
C GLY A 515 31.93 -62.25 23.01
N ALA A 516 30.61 -62.31 22.78
CA ALA A 516 29.71 -63.33 23.32
C ALA A 516 28.25 -63.13 22.86
N SER A 517 27.63 -64.26 22.54
CA SER A 517 26.27 -64.52 22.05
C SER A 517 25.17 -64.42 23.11
N SER A 518 23.93 -64.11 22.73
CA SER A 518 22.79 -65.06 22.63
C SER A 518 21.42 -64.36 22.61
N SER A 519 20.56 -64.80 21.67
CA SER A 519 19.09 -64.59 21.62
C SER A 519 18.39 -65.53 22.66
N PRO A 520 17.04 -65.61 22.85
CA PRO A 520 15.97 -65.49 21.83
C PRO A 520 14.55 -64.99 22.25
N SER A 521 13.70 -64.88 21.21
CA SER A 521 12.27 -65.25 21.11
C SER A 521 11.15 -64.52 21.88
N GLY A 522 10.05 -64.24 21.17
CA GLY A 522 8.70 -64.11 21.74
C GLY A 522 7.69 -63.43 20.82
N SER A 523 6.77 -64.19 20.24
CA SER A 523 5.77 -63.79 19.24
C SER A 523 4.37 -63.58 19.84
N SER A 524 3.53 -62.84 19.10
CA SER A 524 2.05 -62.87 19.01
C SER A 524 1.15 -62.55 20.23
N ALA A 525 0.17 -61.64 20.06
CA ALA A 525 -1.24 -61.98 19.85
C ALA A 525 -2.18 -60.74 19.87
N SER A 526 -3.31 -60.89 19.19
CA SER A 526 -4.41 -59.96 18.89
C SER A 526 -5.26 -59.49 20.09
N SER A 527 -5.95 -58.34 19.89
CA SER A 527 -7.30 -57.85 20.28
C SER A 527 -8.11 -58.50 21.43
N PRO A 528 -9.09 -57.81 22.06
CA PRO A 528 -9.80 -56.59 21.63
C PRO A 528 -9.41 -55.27 22.32
#